data_AF-A0A353LFK9-F1
#
_entry.id   AF-A0A353LFK9-F1
#
_cell.length_a   1.000
_cell.length_b   1.000
_cell.length_c   1.000
_cell.angle_alpha   90.00
_cell.angle_beta   90.00
_cell.angle_gamma   90.00
#
_symmetry.space_group_name_H-M   'P 1'
#
loop_
_entity.id
_entity.type
_entity.pdbx_description
1 polymer ?
#
loop_
_entity_poly.entity_id
_entity_poly.type
_entity_poly.pdbx_seq_one_letter_code
_entity_poly.pdbx_strand_id
1 'polypeptide(L)'
;MTYKWNYLTLTTDQKNKKNELTKEIQIDPVLTELLLKRGISSVEEAQKFLYPSLSDLHDPFLLPDMEEAIRRIEQAIGNKERILIYGDYDVDGTTAVSLVYKFLRKITNNIDYYIPDRYDEGYGISIQGIDYAVETDVKLIISLDCGIKAIKKVAYAKEHGIDFIICDHHMPDEELPDAVAVVDAKRADSIYPYNELSGCGVGFKLIHAFSIRNGLAFSDIEPLLDLVAISIAADIVPITGENRVMMHFGLKRLNANPSFGLRGIIEICGLSKKPITVNDIAFKIGPRINASGRMMNGKEAVDLMLAGDMSQAREKAVNIDKYNEDRRELDKRITDEAVDFVDNRFNIAEHKSIVLYNETWHKGIIGIVASRLTEKYYRPAIVLTKSGGMISGSARSVNNFDVYKAIEACKDILENFGGHTYAAGLTLKEENLSEFKRRFDEISFEEIESKMMQPQITVDAEISLNAITPRFVQELALFNPFGPENENPVFVTRGVLDAGGSKLVGRGFHHIKLELVDRTVSEPVQAIAFSSDEHFKKIKEKQPVDVCYTIEENRHGGSTYTQLLVRDIKG
;
A
#
# COMPACT_ATOMS: atom_id res chain seq x y z
N MET A 1 11.75 -3.43 24.22
CA MET A 1 10.27 -3.31 24.40
C MET A 1 9.68 -4.70 24.58
N THR A 2 8.57 -4.88 25.29
CA THR A 2 7.96 -6.22 25.48
C THR A 2 6.73 -6.38 24.59
N TYR A 3 6.81 -7.19 23.55
CA TYR A 3 5.66 -7.51 22.69
C TYR A 3 4.74 -8.53 23.36
N LYS A 4 3.43 -8.39 23.16
CA LYS A 4 2.47 -9.47 23.42
C LYS A 4 2.43 -10.41 22.21
N TRP A 5 2.62 -11.71 22.42
CA TRP A 5 2.48 -12.71 21.34
C TRP A 5 1.07 -13.29 21.39
N ASN A 6 0.33 -13.15 20.29
CA ASN A 6 -1.02 -13.68 20.14
C ASN A 6 -0.96 -14.91 19.24
N TYR A 7 -1.53 -16.03 19.69
CA TYR A 7 -1.52 -17.28 18.93
C TYR A 7 -2.87 -17.54 18.30
N LEU A 8 -2.89 -17.78 16.98
CA LEU A 8 -4.09 -18.21 16.28
C LEU A 8 -4.26 -19.72 16.43
N THR A 9 -5.36 -20.15 17.06
CA THR A 9 -5.69 -21.57 17.22
C THR A 9 -6.81 -21.96 16.26
N LEU A 10 -6.63 -23.09 15.56
CA LEU A 10 -7.69 -23.65 14.72
C LEU A 10 -8.82 -24.23 15.58
N THR A 11 -10.06 -24.02 15.14
CA THR A 11 -11.24 -24.73 15.64
C THR A 11 -11.15 -26.23 15.33
N THR A 12 -11.98 -27.05 15.99
CA THR A 12 -12.02 -28.50 15.76
C THR A 12 -12.34 -28.85 14.31
N ASP A 13 -13.29 -28.14 13.70
CA ASP A 13 -13.68 -28.37 12.30
C ASP A 13 -12.53 -28.01 11.33
N GLN A 14 -11.81 -26.92 11.61
CA GLN A 14 -10.63 -26.56 10.83
C GLN A 14 -9.50 -27.59 10.95
N LYS A 15 -9.34 -28.25 12.11
CA LYS A 15 -8.35 -29.32 12.28
C LYS A 15 -8.69 -30.55 11.44
N ASN A 16 -9.97 -30.89 11.29
CA ASN A 16 -10.38 -31.99 10.42
C ASN A 16 -10.14 -31.66 8.95
N LYS A 17 -10.57 -30.46 8.52
CA LYS A 17 -10.31 -29.95 7.17
C LYS A 17 -8.82 -29.89 6.83
N LYS A 18 -7.97 -29.50 7.79
CA LYS A 18 -6.50 -29.50 7.63
C LYS A 18 -5.99 -30.87 7.17
N ASN A 19 -6.41 -31.94 7.83
CA ASN A 19 -5.92 -33.29 7.51
C ASN A 19 -6.37 -33.77 6.13
N GLU A 20 -7.56 -33.38 5.69
CA GLU A 20 -8.06 -33.66 4.33
C GLU A 20 -7.26 -32.87 3.30
N LEU A 21 -7.16 -31.56 3.49
CA LEU A 21 -6.48 -30.64 2.60
C LEU A 21 -4.98 -30.96 2.44
N THR A 22 -4.29 -31.32 3.52
CA THR A 22 -2.88 -31.73 3.49
C THR A 22 -2.66 -32.96 2.61
N LYS A 23 -3.57 -33.94 2.62
CA LYS A 23 -3.44 -35.15 1.81
C LYS A 23 -3.55 -34.88 0.31
N GLU A 24 -4.39 -33.92 -0.05
CA GLU A 24 -4.68 -33.61 -1.46
C GLU A 24 -3.66 -32.64 -2.07
N ILE A 25 -3.24 -31.60 -1.33
CA ILE A 25 -2.29 -30.58 -1.83
C ILE A 25 -0.82 -31.05 -1.72
N GLN A 26 -0.52 -31.96 -0.79
CA GLN A 26 0.82 -32.52 -0.57
C GLN A 26 1.90 -31.51 -0.15
N ILE A 27 1.52 -30.42 0.52
CA ILE A 27 2.45 -29.49 1.21
C ILE A 27 2.55 -29.81 2.71
N ASP A 28 3.51 -29.20 3.39
CA ASP A 28 3.71 -29.34 4.83
C ASP A 28 2.42 -29.03 5.62
N PRO A 29 2.08 -29.83 6.67
CA PRO A 29 0.89 -29.59 7.47
C PRO A 29 0.84 -28.20 8.11
N VAL A 30 1.97 -27.60 8.50
CA VAL A 30 2.01 -26.24 9.07
C VAL A 30 1.58 -25.22 8.02
N LEU A 31 2.01 -25.39 6.77
CA LEU A 31 1.62 -24.52 5.66
C LEU A 31 0.16 -24.75 5.24
N THR A 32 -0.34 -25.98 5.35
CA THR A 32 -1.78 -26.25 5.16
C THR A 32 -2.63 -25.53 6.21
N GLU A 33 -2.18 -25.51 7.47
CA GLU A 33 -2.84 -24.73 8.52
C GLU A 33 -2.81 -23.24 8.25
N LEU A 34 -1.71 -22.72 7.69
CA LEU A 34 -1.62 -21.33 7.27
C LEU A 34 -2.64 -20.98 6.17
N LEU A 35 -2.85 -21.86 5.18
CA LEU A 35 -3.91 -21.66 4.17
C LEU A 35 -5.28 -21.53 4.83
N LEU A 36 -5.61 -22.42 5.77
CA LEU A 36 -6.89 -22.37 6.49
C LEU A 36 -7.05 -21.10 7.33
N LYS A 37 -5.97 -20.61 7.95
CA LYS A 37 -5.97 -19.33 8.68
C LYS A 37 -6.21 -18.13 7.76
N ARG A 38 -5.89 -18.26 6.47
CA ARG A 38 -6.18 -17.28 5.40
C ARG A 38 -7.55 -17.47 4.75
N GLY A 39 -8.40 -18.34 5.30
CA GLY A 39 -9.73 -18.62 4.75
C GLY A 39 -9.73 -19.56 3.54
N ILE A 40 -8.58 -20.08 3.11
CA ILE A 40 -8.45 -21.01 1.99
C ILE A 40 -8.75 -22.42 2.51
N SER A 41 -9.89 -22.98 2.10
CA SER A 41 -10.43 -24.19 2.73
C SER A 41 -10.74 -25.33 1.77
N SER A 42 -10.62 -25.09 0.46
CA SER A 42 -10.74 -26.10 -0.59
C SER A 42 -9.44 -26.30 -1.37
N VAL A 43 -9.32 -27.45 -2.04
CA VAL A 43 -8.18 -27.72 -2.93
C VAL A 43 -8.13 -26.76 -4.11
N GLU A 44 -9.28 -26.39 -4.67
CA GLU A 44 -9.34 -25.45 -5.79
C GLU A 44 -8.80 -24.08 -5.38
N GLU A 45 -9.28 -23.53 -4.25
CA GLU A 45 -8.79 -22.25 -3.73
C GLU A 45 -7.28 -22.29 -3.46
N ALA A 46 -6.80 -23.39 -2.88
CA ALA A 46 -5.39 -23.52 -2.56
C ALA A 46 -4.52 -23.67 -3.81
N GLN A 47 -4.98 -24.39 -4.83
CA GLN A 47 -4.27 -24.49 -6.12
C GLN A 47 -4.17 -23.11 -6.78
N LYS A 48 -5.27 -22.36 -6.86
CA LYS A 48 -5.27 -20.97 -7.38
C LYS A 48 -4.34 -20.07 -6.59
N PHE A 49 -4.35 -20.20 -5.26
CA PHE A 49 -3.50 -19.41 -4.39
C PHE A 49 -2.00 -19.73 -4.56
N LEU A 50 -1.62 -21.01 -4.56
CA LEU A 50 -0.21 -21.44 -4.65
C LEU A 50 0.35 -21.33 -6.07
N TYR A 51 -0.51 -21.40 -7.09
CA TYR A 51 -0.13 -21.37 -8.49
C TYR A 51 -0.98 -20.37 -9.29
N PRO A 52 -0.80 -19.05 -9.10
CA PRO A 52 -1.60 -18.05 -9.79
C PRO A 52 -1.49 -18.16 -11.31
N SER A 53 -2.63 -18.14 -11.99
CA SER A 53 -2.74 -18.14 -13.46
C SER A 53 -3.40 -16.88 -13.98
N LEU A 54 -3.01 -16.40 -15.16
CA LEU A 54 -3.69 -15.27 -15.83
C LEU A 54 -5.15 -15.61 -16.18
N SER A 55 -5.48 -16.90 -16.30
CA SER A 55 -6.87 -17.35 -16.50
C SER A 55 -7.74 -17.18 -15.26
N ASP A 56 -7.15 -16.90 -14.10
CA ASP A 56 -7.90 -16.64 -12.86
C ASP A 56 -8.36 -15.17 -12.75
N LEU A 57 -7.97 -14.32 -13.70
CA LEU A 57 -8.52 -12.96 -13.82
C LEU A 57 -10.00 -13.05 -14.19
N HIS A 58 -10.84 -12.25 -13.52
CA HIS A 58 -12.28 -12.28 -13.75
C HIS A 58 -12.63 -11.62 -15.10
N ASP A 59 -13.83 -11.91 -15.61
CA ASP A 59 -14.35 -11.20 -16.78
C ASP A 59 -14.56 -9.71 -16.42
N PRO A 60 -13.89 -8.75 -17.09
CA PRO A 60 -14.04 -7.34 -16.78
C PRO A 60 -15.47 -6.82 -16.99
N PHE A 61 -16.29 -7.47 -17.84
CA PHE A 61 -17.68 -7.05 -18.06
C PHE A 61 -18.62 -7.36 -16.89
N LEU A 62 -18.14 -8.05 -15.85
CA LEU A 62 -18.85 -8.19 -14.58
C LEU A 62 -18.75 -6.93 -13.71
N LEU A 63 -17.86 -5.98 -14.04
CA LEU A 63 -17.83 -4.67 -13.38
C LEU A 63 -19.03 -3.83 -13.86
N PRO A 64 -19.71 -3.12 -12.95
CA PRO A 64 -20.78 -2.21 -13.33
C PRO A 64 -20.35 -1.19 -14.38
N ASP A 65 -21.26 -0.89 -15.30
CA ASP A 65 -21.12 0.06 -16.41
C ASP A 65 -19.89 -0.16 -17.33
N MET A 66 -19.22 -1.31 -17.26
CA MET A 66 -18.04 -1.58 -18.09
C MET A 66 -18.41 -1.55 -19.59
N GLU A 67 -19.55 -2.13 -19.96
CA GLU A 67 -20.03 -2.16 -21.34
C GLU A 67 -20.31 -0.73 -21.87
N GLU A 68 -20.96 0.10 -21.06
CA GLU A 68 -21.25 1.51 -21.32
C GLU A 68 -19.96 2.32 -21.47
N ALA A 69 -18.99 2.10 -20.58
CA ALA A 69 -17.68 2.73 -20.64
C ALA A 69 -16.97 2.41 -21.96
N ILE A 70 -16.86 1.13 -22.32
CA ILE A 70 -16.17 0.73 -23.55
C ILE A 70 -16.90 1.28 -24.79
N ARG A 71 -18.23 1.22 -24.84
CA ARG A 71 -19.01 1.80 -25.96
C ARG A 71 -18.75 3.30 -26.12
N ARG A 72 -18.65 4.04 -25.02
CA ARG A 72 -18.39 5.49 -25.05
C ARG A 72 -16.96 5.81 -25.49
N ILE A 73 -15.97 5.00 -25.11
CA ILE A 73 -14.58 5.12 -25.57
C ILE A 73 -14.49 4.85 -27.07
N GLU A 74 -15.13 3.78 -27.56
CA GLU A 74 -15.19 3.45 -28.99
C GLU A 74 -15.85 4.57 -29.79
N GLN A 75 -16.94 5.15 -29.28
CA GLN A 75 -17.60 6.31 -29.88
C GLN A 75 -16.65 7.51 -29.96
N ALA A 76 -15.94 7.85 -28.89
CA ALA A 76 -14.96 8.93 -28.91
C ALA A 76 -13.88 8.72 -29.98
N ILE A 77 -13.33 7.50 -30.04
CA ILE A 77 -12.30 7.14 -31.02
C ILE A 77 -12.85 7.23 -32.45
N GLY A 78 -14.04 6.68 -32.71
CA GLY A 78 -14.69 6.72 -34.02
C GLY A 78 -15.02 8.13 -34.49
N ASN A 79 -15.47 8.99 -33.58
CA ASN A 79 -15.77 10.40 -33.83
C ASN A 79 -14.53 11.30 -33.83
N LYS A 80 -13.34 10.76 -33.53
CA LYS A 80 -12.09 11.51 -33.33
C LYS A 80 -12.21 12.60 -32.27
N GLU A 81 -13.06 12.38 -31.26
CA GLU A 81 -13.17 13.24 -30.09
C GLU A 81 -11.86 13.25 -29.31
N ARG A 82 -11.53 14.39 -28.68
CA ARG A 82 -10.37 14.45 -27.78
C ARG A 82 -10.72 13.81 -26.45
N ILE A 83 -9.89 12.86 -26.03
CA ILE A 83 -10.03 12.12 -24.78
C ILE A 83 -8.99 12.62 -23.77
N LEU A 84 -9.40 12.87 -22.53
CA LEU A 84 -8.49 13.22 -21.44
C LEU A 84 -8.45 12.09 -20.41
N ILE A 85 -7.26 11.54 -20.17
CA ILE A 85 -7.03 10.57 -19.10
C ILE A 85 -6.70 11.32 -17.82
N TYR A 86 -7.57 11.25 -16.84
CA TYR A 86 -7.48 12.01 -15.60
C TYR A 86 -7.18 11.05 -14.45
N GLY A 87 -6.33 11.42 -13.50
CA GLY A 87 -6.18 10.65 -12.27
C GLY A 87 -5.57 11.45 -11.14
N ASP A 88 -5.49 10.86 -9.95
CA ASP A 88 -4.93 11.55 -8.78
C ASP A 88 -3.39 11.59 -8.79
N TYR A 89 -2.81 12.40 -7.92
CA TYR A 89 -1.38 12.70 -7.88
C TYR A 89 -0.52 11.65 -7.16
N ASP A 90 -1.11 10.65 -6.52
CA ASP A 90 -0.37 9.61 -5.83
C ASP A 90 0.07 8.47 -6.78
N VAL A 91 0.63 7.40 -6.22
CA VAL A 91 1.22 6.32 -7.03
C VAL A 91 0.14 5.52 -7.75
N ASP A 92 -1.04 5.35 -7.16
CA ASP A 92 -2.09 4.56 -7.77
C ASP A 92 -2.68 5.32 -8.96
N GLY A 93 -3.11 6.56 -8.76
CA GLY A 93 -3.60 7.44 -9.81
C GLY A 93 -2.59 7.67 -10.94
N THR A 94 -1.32 7.98 -10.63
CA THR A 94 -0.30 8.21 -11.67
C THR A 94 0.04 6.94 -12.45
N THR A 95 0.05 5.75 -11.82
CA THR A 95 0.26 4.49 -12.57
C THR A 95 -0.97 4.10 -13.38
N ALA A 96 -2.19 4.35 -12.89
CA ALA A 96 -3.43 4.12 -13.62
C ALA A 96 -3.49 4.97 -14.89
N VAL A 97 -3.25 6.29 -14.77
CA VAL A 97 -3.18 7.22 -15.91
C VAL A 97 -2.11 6.77 -16.89
N SER A 98 -0.92 6.43 -16.42
CA SER A 98 0.17 5.95 -17.26
C SER A 98 -0.21 4.69 -18.03
N LEU A 99 -0.89 3.75 -17.38
CA LEU A 99 -1.30 2.47 -17.96
C LEU A 99 -2.32 2.68 -19.08
N VAL A 100 -3.41 3.40 -18.81
CA VAL A 100 -4.49 3.63 -19.77
C VAL A 100 -4.02 4.51 -20.92
N TYR A 101 -3.30 5.59 -20.63
CA TYR A 101 -2.74 6.47 -21.67
C TYR A 101 -1.76 5.72 -22.58
N LYS A 102 -0.86 4.90 -22.02
CA LYS A 102 0.11 4.11 -22.78
C LYS A 102 -0.54 3.08 -23.70
N PHE A 103 -1.70 2.56 -23.31
CA PHE A 103 -2.51 1.68 -24.15
C PHE A 103 -3.24 2.46 -25.25
N LEU A 104 -4.06 3.45 -24.89
CA LEU A 104 -4.93 4.16 -25.83
C LEU A 104 -4.16 5.01 -26.85
N ARG A 105 -2.97 5.54 -26.51
CA ARG A 105 -2.14 6.31 -27.46
C ARG A 105 -1.63 5.48 -28.65
N LYS A 106 -1.73 4.15 -28.59
CA LYS A 106 -1.46 3.26 -29.73
C LYS A 106 -2.63 3.18 -30.70
N ILE A 107 -3.82 3.56 -30.26
CA ILE A 107 -5.10 3.42 -30.97
C ILE A 107 -5.56 4.78 -31.51
N THR A 108 -5.45 5.84 -30.70
CA THR A 108 -5.79 7.22 -31.09
C THR A 108 -4.65 8.19 -30.77
N ASN A 109 -4.53 9.25 -31.58
CA ASN A 109 -3.60 10.36 -31.34
C ASN A 109 -4.28 11.60 -30.75
N ASN A 110 -5.62 11.61 -30.63
CA ASN A 110 -6.37 12.72 -30.04
C ASN A 110 -6.63 12.45 -28.54
N ILE A 111 -5.55 12.31 -27.79
CA ILE A 111 -5.58 11.93 -26.37
C ILE A 111 -4.57 12.77 -25.61
N ASP A 112 -4.92 13.13 -24.38
CA ASP A 112 -4.05 13.83 -23.43
C ASP A 112 -4.22 13.22 -22.04
N TYR A 113 -3.41 13.65 -21.07
CA TYR A 113 -3.60 13.26 -19.68
C TYR A 113 -3.50 14.47 -18.73
N TYR A 114 -4.14 14.35 -17.57
CA TYR A 114 -4.16 15.38 -16.54
C TYR A 114 -3.96 14.77 -15.15
N ILE A 115 -3.13 15.41 -14.34
CA ILE A 115 -2.92 15.10 -12.93
C ILE A 115 -3.10 16.42 -12.17
N PRO A 116 -4.05 16.52 -11.22
CA PRO A 116 -4.30 17.73 -10.47
C PRO A 116 -3.13 18.06 -9.54
N ASP A 117 -2.92 19.35 -9.32
CA ASP A 117 -1.96 19.81 -8.32
C ASP A 117 -2.51 19.64 -6.90
N ARG A 118 -1.74 18.93 -6.05
CA ARG A 118 -2.12 18.63 -4.66
C ARG A 118 -2.34 19.88 -3.81
N TYR A 119 -1.65 20.98 -4.11
CA TYR A 119 -1.67 22.22 -3.35
C TYR A 119 -2.76 23.16 -3.84
N ASP A 120 -2.81 23.37 -5.16
CA ASP A 120 -3.67 24.37 -5.78
C ASP A 120 -5.08 23.85 -6.04
N GLU A 121 -5.22 22.56 -6.36
CA GLU A 121 -6.49 21.96 -6.77
C GLU A 121 -7.05 20.97 -5.73
N GLY A 122 -6.16 20.36 -4.94
CA GLY A 122 -6.52 19.38 -3.94
C GLY A 122 -6.66 17.96 -4.52
N TYR A 123 -7.41 17.11 -3.82
CA TYR A 123 -7.55 15.69 -4.17
C TYR A 123 -8.72 15.42 -5.13
N GLY A 124 -8.49 14.51 -6.08
CA GLY A 124 -9.48 14.04 -7.05
C GLY A 124 -9.84 15.06 -8.12
N ILE A 125 -11.02 14.93 -8.71
CA ILE A 125 -11.50 15.80 -9.80
C ILE A 125 -11.47 17.27 -9.36
N SER A 126 -10.94 18.17 -10.17
CA SER A 126 -10.89 19.62 -9.93
C SER A 126 -11.71 20.40 -10.97
N ILE A 127 -12.16 21.60 -10.61
CA ILE A 127 -12.81 22.50 -11.58
C ILE A 127 -11.78 22.96 -12.63
N GLN A 128 -10.56 23.29 -12.20
CA GLN A 128 -9.47 23.69 -13.06
C GLN A 128 -9.12 22.62 -14.11
N GLY A 129 -9.16 21.35 -13.74
CA GLY A 129 -8.96 20.24 -14.67
C GLY A 129 -10.10 20.07 -15.67
N ILE A 130 -11.34 20.38 -15.28
CA ILE A 130 -12.48 20.42 -16.20
C ILE A 130 -12.38 21.65 -17.13
N ASP A 131 -12.01 22.81 -16.59
CA ASP A 131 -11.81 24.03 -17.38
C ASP A 131 -10.70 23.82 -18.43
N TYR A 132 -9.59 23.16 -18.05
CA TYR A 132 -8.56 22.73 -18.99
C TYR A 132 -9.15 21.84 -20.10
N ALA A 133 -10.03 20.89 -19.75
CA ALA A 133 -10.68 20.02 -20.73
C ALA A 133 -11.58 20.83 -21.70
N VAL A 134 -12.31 21.83 -21.20
CA VAL A 134 -13.11 22.76 -22.01
C VAL A 134 -12.22 23.56 -22.97
N GLU A 135 -11.15 24.16 -22.44
CA GLU A 135 -10.20 24.98 -23.22
C GLU A 135 -9.48 24.19 -24.31
N THR A 136 -9.34 22.87 -24.12
CA THR A 136 -8.63 21.98 -25.04
C THR A 136 -9.55 21.14 -25.94
N ASP A 137 -10.85 21.43 -25.94
CA ASP A 137 -11.90 20.77 -26.72
C ASP A 137 -12.02 19.25 -26.47
N VAL A 138 -11.77 18.84 -25.23
CA VAL A 138 -12.05 17.47 -24.75
C VAL A 138 -13.56 17.22 -24.76
N LYS A 139 -13.97 16.02 -25.19
CA LYS A 139 -15.38 15.57 -25.13
C LYS A 139 -15.59 14.40 -24.18
N LEU A 140 -14.52 13.70 -23.80
CA LEU A 140 -14.57 12.57 -22.88
C LEU A 140 -13.41 12.65 -21.90
N ILE A 141 -13.73 12.68 -20.61
CA ILE A 141 -12.78 12.44 -19.52
C ILE A 141 -12.94 10.99 -19.05
N ILE A 142 -11.82 10.28 -18.97
CA ILE A 142 -11.72 8.98 -18.31
C ILE A 142 -10.94 9.20 -17.01
N SER A 143 -11.65 9.26 -15.88
CA SER A 143 -11.01 9.42 -14.57
C SER A 143 -10.62 8.07 -13.98
N LEU A 144 -9.44 8.01 -13.40
CA LEU A 144 -8.82 6.82 -12.83
C LEU A 144 -8.42 7.12 -11.39
N ASP A 145 -8.74 6.20 -10.48
CA ASP A 145 -8.41 6.33 -9.05
C ASP A 145 -9.06 7.56 -8.37
N CYS A 146 -10.05 8.15 -9.03
CA CYS A 146 -10.78 9.28 -8.50
C CYS A 146 -12.10 9.49 -9.27
N GLY A 147 -13.02 10.18 -8.59
CA GLY A 147 -14.26 10.68 -9.18
C GLY A 147 -15.53 10.10 -8.58
N ILE A 148 -15.47 8.98 -7.83
CA ILE A 148 -16.69 8.30 -7.34
C ILE A 148 -17.59 9.18 -6.45
N LYS A 149 -17.03 10.23 -5.83
CA LYS A 149 -17.78 11.21 -5.00
C LYS A 149 -17.94 12.59 -5.67
N ALA A 150 -17.57 12.74 -6.95
CA ALA A 150 -17.43 14.04 -7.61
C ALA A 150 -18.74 14.56 -8.24
N ILE A 151 -19.91 14.36 -7.60
CA ILE A 151 -21.25 14.63 -8.15
C ILE A 151 -21.34 16.02 -8.81
N LYS A 152 -21.03 17.08 -8.06
CA LYS A 152 -21.14 18.47 -8.55
C LYS A 152 -20.18 18.80 -9.68
N LYS A 153 -18.97 18.21 -9.65
CA LYS A 153 -17.93 18.48 -10.65
C LYS A 153 -18.24 17.77 -11.96
N VAL A 154 -18.75 16.54 -11.90
CA VAL A 154 -19.24 15.80 -13.07
C VAL A 154 -20.44 16.52 -13.70
N ALA A 155 -21.38 17.03 -12.90
CA ALA A 155 -22.48 17.85 -13.40
C ALA A 155 -21.99 19.12 -14.12
N TYR A 156 -21.01 19.83 -13.54
CA TYR A 156 -20.39 21.00 -14.18
C TYR A 156 -19.73 20.67 -15.53
N ALA A 157 -19.02 19.55 -15.63
CA ALA A 157 -18.45 19.10 -16.91
C ALA A 157 -19.53 18.80 -17.96
N LYS A 158 -20.63 18.18 -17.54
CA LYS A 158 -21.78 17.86 -18.40
C LYS A 158 -22.45 19.13 -18.95
N GLU A 159 -22.55 20.21 -18.17
CA GLU A 159 -23.01 21.52 -18.65
C GLU A 159 -22.17 22.07 -19.81
N HIS A 160 -20.88 21.68 -19.86
CA HIS A 160 -19.95 22.05 -20.94
C HIS A 160 -19.86 21.00 -22.06
N GLY A 161 -20.74 19.98 -22.04
CA GLY A 161 -20.77 18.94 -23.05
C GLY A 161 -19.59 17.97 -22.99
N ILE A 162 -19.02 17.78 -21.80
CA ILE A 162 -17.94 16.81 -21.54
C ILE A 162 -18.52 15.62 -20.80
N ASP A 163 -18.37 14.44 -21.40
CA ASP A 163 -18.76 13.18 -20.77
C ASP A 163 -17.68 12.68 -19.81
N PHE A 164 -18.12 11.96 -18.78
CA PHE A 164 -17.24 11.27 -17.83
C PHE A 164 -17.41 9.76 -17.90
N ILE A 165 -16.30 9.04 -17.85
CA ILE A 165 -16.21 7.65 -17.41
C ILE A 165 -15.37 7.67 -16.15
N ILE A 166 -15.92 7.16 -15.05
CA ILE A 166 -15.24 7.10 -13.76
C ILE A 166 -14.79 5.66 -13.52
N CYS A 167 -13.49 5.44 -13.35
CA CYS A 167 -12.91 4.16 -12.98
C CYS A 167 -12.24 4.34 -11.61
N ASP A 168 -12.89 3.84 -10.57
CA ASP A 168 -12.52 4.12 -9.19
C ASP A 168 -12.63 2.84 -8.34
N HIS A 169 -12.06 2.89 -7.15
CA HIS A 169 -12.03 1.78 -6.18
C HIS A 169 -12.26 2.25 -4.73
N HIS A 170 -12.52 3.54 -4.54
CA HIS A 170 -12.90 4.11 -3.25
C HIS A 170 -14.33 3.75 -2.87
N MET A 171 -14.69 3.86 -1.59
CA MET A 171 -16.07 3.59 -1.17
C MET A 171 -17.05 4.60 -1.79
N PRO A 172 -18.06 4.17 -2.57
CA PRO A 172 -19.07 5.07 -3.10
C PRO A 172 -19.97 5.63 -2.00
N ASP A 173 -20.55 6.82 -2.24
CA ASP A 173 -21.65 7.36 -1.43
C ASP A 173 -23.00 6.78 -1.92
N GLU A 174 -24.11 7.13 -1.25
CA GLU A 174 -25.46 6.68 -1.65
C GLU A 174 -25.85 7.14 -3.05
N GLU A 175 -25.41 8.34 -3.43
CA GLU A 175 -25.62 8.93 -4.76
C GLU A 175 -24.33 8.85 -5.57
N LEU A 176 -24.42 8.31 -6.78
CA LEU A 176 -23.32 8.28 -7.74
C LEU A 176 -23.33 9.53 -8.64
N PRO A 177 -22.17 9.98 -9.14
CA PRO A 177 -22.11 11.05 -10.13
C PRO A 177 -22.85 10.69 -11.42
N ASP A 178 -23.50 11.67 -12.04
CA ASP A 178 -24.21 11.54 -13.34
C ASP A 178 -23.21 11.48 -14.52
N ALA A 179 -22.37 10.44 -14.50
CA ALA A 179 -21.39 10.10 -15.53
C ALA A 179 -22.00 9.10 -16.54
N VAL A 180 -21.36 8.94 -17.70
CA VAL A 180 -21.78 7.93 -18.69
C VAL A 180 -21.57 6.52 -18.16
N ALA A 181 -20.54 6.32 -17.35
CA ALA A 181 -20.25 5.06 -16.68
C ALA A 181 -19.50 5.30 -15.38
N VAL A 182 -19.84 4.52 -14.34
CA VAL A 182 -19.14 4.50 -13.05
C VAL A 182 -18.65 3.07 -12.75
N VAL A 183 -17.44 2.76 -13.20
CA VAL A 183 -16.80 1.45 -13.08
C VAL A 183 -16.10 1.33 -11.73
N ASP A 184 -16.79 0.71 -10.77
CA ASP A 184 -16.27 0.46 -9.42
C ASP A 184 -16.87 -0.83 -8.86
N ALA A 185 -16.00 -1.73 -8.38
CA ALA A 185 -16.39 -3.04 -7.85
C ALA A 185 -17.09 -2.95 -6.48
N LYS A 186 -16.98 -1.82 -5.77
CA LYS A 186 -17.57 -1.55 -4.44
C LYS A 186 -18.96 -0.92 -4.52
N ARG A 187 -19.51 -0.70 -5.73
CA ARG A 187 -20.91 -0.30 -5.90
C ARG A 187 -21.87 -1.34 -5.30
N ALA A 188 -22.98 -0.85 -4.75
CA ALA A 188 -23.99 -1.70 -4.14
C ALA A 188 -24.65 -2.70 -5.11
N ASP A 189 -24.67 -2.39 -6.41
CA ASP A 189 -25.19 -3.24 -7.48
C ASP A 189 -24.12 -4.10 -8.18
N SER A 190 -22.88 -4.06 -7.70
CA SER A 190 -21.77 -4.82 -8.27
C SER A 190 -21.95 -6.33 -8.09
N ILE A 191 -21.81 -7.06 -9.20
CA ILE A 191 -21.72 -8.53 -9.23
C ILE A 191 -20.27 -9.00 -9.42
N TYR A 192 -19.31 -8.07 -9.42
CA TYR A 192 -17.92 -8.38 -9.67
C TYR A 192 -17.34 -9.21 -8.50
N PRO A 193 -16.66 -10.35 -8.75
CA PRO A 193 -16.29 -11.28 -7.67
C PRO A 193 -15.23 -10.77 -6.69
N TYR A 194 -14.54 -9.67 -6.99
CA TYR A 194 -13.41 -9.16 -6.21
C TYR A 194 -13.40 -7.64 -6.13
N ASN A 195 -13.70 -7.08 -4.95
CA ASN A 195 -13.92 -5.65 -4.76
C ASN A 195 -12.70 -4.86 -4.27
N GLU A 196 -11.54 -5.50 -4.10
CA GLU A 196 -10.34 -4.88 -3.52
C GLU A 196 -9.31 -4.47 -4.58
N LEU A 197 -9.71 -4.29 -5.84
CA LEU A 197 -8.82 -3.78 -6.89
C LEU A 197 -8.23 -2.42 -6.47
N SER A 198 -6.97 -2.16 -6.86
CA SER A 198 -6.42 -0.80 -6.84
C SER A 198 -6.99 0.02 -8.01
N GLY A 199 -6.87 1.35 -7.97
CA GLY A 199 -7.30 2.24 -9.06
C GLY A 199 -6.65 1.89 -10.41
N CYS A 200 -5.35 1.59 -10.42
CA CYS A 200 -4.65 1.07 -11.60
C CYS A 200 -5.11 -0.35 -11.99
N GLY A 201 -5.52 -1.16 -11.02
CA GLY A 201 -6.18 -2.45 -11.26
C GLY A 201 -7.49 -2.28 -12.03
N VAL A 202 -8.35 -1.34 -11.63
CA VAL A 202 -9.58 -0.99 -12.37
C VAL A 202 -9.24 -0.46 -13.78
N GLY A 203 -8.23 0.40 -13.91
CA GLY A 203 -7.71 0.84 -15.21
C GLY A 203 -7.22 -0.30 -16.10
N PHE A 204 -6.59 -1.33 -15.52
CA PHE A 204 -6.22 -2.55 -16.23
C PHE A 204 -7.45 -3.34 -16.70
N LYS A 205 -8.50 -3.45 -15.86
CA LYS A 205 -9.77 -4.08 -16.27
C LYS A 205 -10.45 -3.32 -17.41
N LEU A 206 -10.39 -1.99 -17.42
CA LEU A 206 -10.92 -1.17 -18.52
C LEU A 206 -10.24 -1.51 -19.85
N ILE A 207 -8.90 -1.50 -19.90
CA ILE A 207 -8.19 -1.85 -21.14
C ILE A 207 -8.33 -3.34 -21.50
N HIS A 208 -8.56 -4.20 -20.51
CA HIS A 208 -8.86 -5.61 -20.72
C HIS A 208 -10.22 -5.79 -21.40
N ALA A 209 -11.27 -5.13 -20.94
CA ALA A 209 -12.59 -5.13 -21.59
C ALA A 209 -12.51 -4.57 -23.02
N PHE A 210 -11.82 -3.44 -23.19
CA PHE A 210 -11.57 -2.87 -24.51
C PHE A 210 -10.89 -3.89 -25.44
N SER A 211 -9.87 -4.59 -24.95
CA SER A 211 -9.11 -5.59 -25.71
C SER A 211 -9.97 -6.78 -26.11
N ILE A 212 -10.79 -7.32 -25.20
CA ILE A 212 -11.71 -8.42 -25.50
C ILE A 212 -12.66 -8.01 -26.62
N ARG A 213 -13.33 -6.86 -26.48
CA ARG A 213 -14.34 -6.39 -27.43
C ARG A 213 -13.76 -6.06 -28.81
N ASN A 214 -12.52 -5.58 -28.86
CA ASN A 214 -11.84 -5.21 -30.11
C ASN A 214 -10.91 -6.31 -30.65
N GLY A 215 -10.94 -7.52 -30.07
CA GLY A 215 -10.17 -8.68 -30.54
C GLY A 215 -8.65 -8.52 -30.42
N LEU A 216 -8.18 -7.70 -29.46
CA LEU A 216 -6.76 -7.54 -29.16
C LEU A 216 -6.27 -8.68 -28.25
N ALA A 217 -5.02 -9.10 -28.44
CA ALA A 217 -4.47 -10.21 -27.68
C ALA A 217 -4.14 -9.78 -26.24
N PHE A 218 -4.37 -10.66 -25.26
CA PHE A 218 -4.00 -10.37 -23.86
C PHE A 218 -2.49 -10.07 -23.70
N SER A 219 -1.65 -10.65 -24.56
CA SER A 219 -0.20 -10.37 -24.61
C SER A 219 0.14 -8.91 -24.91
N ASP A 220 -0.80 -8.13 -25.46
CA ASP A 220 -0.61 -6.70 -25.73
C ASP A 220 -0.74 -5.83 -24.48
N ILE A 221 -1.48 -6.33 -23.47
CA ILE A 221 -1.73 -5.65 -22.20
C ILE A 221 -0.97 -6.29 -21.01
N GLU A 222 -0.61 -7.57 -21.09
CA GLU A 222 0.17 -8.28 -20.06
C GLU A 222 1.44 -7.52 -19.61
N PRO A 223 2.22 -6.87 -20.50
CA PRO A 223 3.39 -6.11 -20.09
C PRO A 223 3.10 -4.93 -19.15
N LEU A 224 1.85 -4.46 -19.09
CA LEU A 224 1.40 -3.35 -18.23
C LEU A 224 1.14 -3.78 -16.78
N LEU A 225 1.16 -5.08 -16.49
CA LEU A 225 1.04 -5.60 -15.12
C LEU A 225 2.21 -5.13 -14.23
N ASP A 226 3.33 -4.67 -14.81
CA ASP A 226 4.39 -4.04 -14.01
C ASP A 226 3.92 -2.76 -13.31
N LEU A 227 3.11 -1.92 -13.97
CA LEU A 227 2.48 -0.73 -13.38
C LEU A 227 1.42 -1.10 -12.35
N VAL A 228 0.61 -2.14 -12.61
CA VAL A 228 -0.41 -2.62 -11.67
C VAL A 228 0.25 -3.12 -10.37
N ALA A 229 1.37 -3.84 -10.47
CA ALA A 229 2.12 -4.27 -9.29
C ALA A 229 2.70 -3.11 -8.47
N ILE A 230 3.09 -2.01 -9.12
CA ILE A 230 3.51 -0.80 -8.40
C ILE A 230 2.34 -0.19 -7.63
N SER A 231 1.18 -0.07 -8.26
CA SER A 231 -0.04 0.42 -7.63
C SER A 231 -0.47 -0.44 -6.45
N ILE A 232 -0.66 -1.76 -6.63
CA ILE A 232 -1.10 -2.70 -5.57
C ILE A 232 -0.22 -2.56 -4.32
N ALA A 233 1.09 -2.52 -4.50
CA ALA A 233 2.03 -2.43 -3.37
C ALA A 233 2.14 -1.03 -2.76
N ALA A 234 1.94 0.04 -3.55
CA ALA A 234 2.05 1.42 -3.07
C ALA A 234 0.77 1.87 -2.36
N ASP A 235 -0.39 1.39 -2.81
CA ASP A 235 -1.69 1.69 -2.22
C ASP A 235 -2.06 0.74 -1.06
N ILE A 236 -1.27 -0.32 -0.86
CA ILE A 236 -1.40 -1.23 0.29
C ILE A 236 -2.78 -1.93 0.28
N VAL A 237 -3.30 -2.21 -0.91
CA VAL A 237 -4.52 -3.02 -1.06
C VAL A 237 -4.22 -4.51 -0.79
N PRO A 238 -5.24 -5.31 -0.39
CA PRO A 238 -5.10 -6.75 -0.18
C PRO A 238 -4.42 -7.47 -1.35
N ILE A 239 -3.46 -8.37 -1.05
CA ILE A 239 -2.81 -9.26 -2.03
C ILE A 239 -3.47 -10.64 -1.99
N THR A 240 -4.78 -10.63 -2.19
CA THR A 240 -5.66 -11.79 -2.30
C THR A 240 -6.35 -11.76 -3.66
N GLY A 241 -7.16 -12.78 -3.97
CA GLY A 241 -7.98 -12.84 -5.19
C GLY A 241 -7.24 -12.39 -6.46
N GLU A 242 -7.84 -11.43 -7.17
CA GLU A 242 -7.32 -10.95 -8.45
C GLU A 242 -6.06 -10.09 -8.32
N ASN A 243 -5.93 -9.30 -7.24
CA ASN A 243 -4.70 -8.55 -6.97
C ASN A 243 -3.50 -9.48 -6.80
N ARG A 244 -3.68 -10.64 -6.17
CA ARG A 244 -2.60 -11.64 -6.05
C ARG A 244 -2.10 -12.11 -7.41
N VAL A 245 -3.01 -12.37 -8.35
CA VAL A 245 -2.67 -12.77 -9.72
C VAL A 245 -1.92 -11.63 -10.41
N MET A 246 -2.48 -10.43 -10.43
CA MET A 246 -1.85 -9.27 -11.08
C MET A 246 -0.49 -8.93 -10.46
N MET A 247 -0.37 -9.01 -9.14
CA MET A 247 0.89 -8.77 -8.42
C MET A 247 1.95 -9.82 -8.75
N HIS A 248 1.57 -11.10 -8.83
CA HIS A 248 2.50 -12.19 -9.17
C HIS A 248 3.09 -12.01 -10.57
N PHE A 249 2.24 -11.77 -11.57
CA PHE A 249 2.69 -11.57 -12.95
C PHE A 249 3.38 -10.21 -13.15
N GLY A 250 2.94 -9.16 -12.44
CA GLY A 250 3.60 -7.87 -12.43
C GLY A 250 5.00 -7.91 -11.81
N LEU A 251 5.19 -8.63 -10.71
CA LEU A 251 6.53 -8.87 -10.14
C LEU A 251 7.42 -9.70 -11.08
N LYS A 252 6.87 -10.72 -11.75
CA LYS A 252 7.62 -11.45 -12.79
C LYS A 252 8.09 -10.49 -13.89
N ARG A 253 7.22 -9.59 -14.35
CA ARG A 253 7.55 -8.59 -15.36
C ARG A 253 8.61 -7.60 -14.88
N LEU A 254 8.45 -7.06 -13.66
CA LEU A 254 9.40 -6.14 -13.02
C LEU A 254 10.80 -6.73 -12.88
N ASN A 255 10.88 -8.03 -12.56
CA ASN A 255 12.14 -8.75 -12.35
C ASN A 255 12.80 -9.23 -13.64
N ALA A 256 12.06 -9.36 -14.74
CA ALA A 256 12.57 -9.84 -16.02
C ALA A 256 12.84 -8.71 -17.01
N ASN A 257 11.82 -7.94 -17.36
CA ASN A 257 11.89 -6.88 -18.38
C ASN A 257 10.92 -5.73 -18.06
N PRO A 258 11.21 -4.93 -17.02
CA PRO A 258 10.38 -3.78 -16.66
C PRO A 258 10.38 -2.74 -17.79
N SER A 259 9.31 -1.96 -17.85
CA SER A 259 9.25 -0.73 -18.65
C SER A 259 10.40 0.22 -18.33
N PHE A 260 10.78 1.08 -19.30
CA PHE A 260 11.98 1.94 -19.15
C PHE A 260 11.91 2.83 -17.92
N GLY A 261 10.78 3.47 -17.65
CA GLY A 261 10.55 4.28 -16.45
C GLY A 261 10.82 3.50 -15.16
N LEU A 262 10.22 2.31 -15.03
CA LEU A 262 10.43 1.44 -13.86
C LEU A 262 11.87 0.93 -13.76
N ARG A 263 12.54 0.68 -14.89
CA ARG A 263 13.97 0.33 -14.89
C ARG A 263 14.83 1.47 -14.37
N GLY A 264 14.55 2.70 -14.80
CA GLY A 264 15.24 3.91 -14.32
C GLY A 264 15.13 4.08 -12.81
N ILE A 265 13.92 3.95 -12.25
CA ILE A 265 13.73 4.08 -10.80
C ILE A 265 14.33 2.90 -10.01
N ILE A 266 14.30 1.68 -10.55
CA ILE A 266 14.96 0.50 -9.95
C ILE A 266 16.49 0.71 -9.86
N GLU A 267 17.11 1.26 -10.91
CA GLU A 267 18.54 1.60 -10.93
C GLU A 267 18.88 2.61 -9.83
N ILE A 268 18.11 3.69 -9.73
CA ILE A 268 18.29 4.72 -8.70
C ILE A 268 18.07 4.19 -7.28
N CYS A 269 17.11 3.29 -7.09
CA CYS A 269 16.89 2.66 -5.79
C CYS A 269 18.04 1.70 -5.37
N GLY A 270 19.02 1.44 -6.25
CA GLY A 270 20.10 0.49 -6.01
C GLY A 270 19.61 -0.97 -5.98
N LEU A 271 18.48 -1.25 -6.65
CA LEU A 271 17.80 -2.54 -6.56
C LEU A 271 18.16 -3.52 -7.69
N SER A 272 18.94 -3.09 -8.69
CA SER A 272 19.23 -3.88 -9.90
C SER A 272 19.99 -5.20 -9.68
N LYS A 273 20.54 -5.44 -8.48
CA LYS A 273 21.35 -6.63 -8.16
C LYS A 273 20.57 -7.73 -7.44
N LYS A 274 19.26 -7.56 -7.24
CA LYS A 274 18.42 -8.55 -6.56
C LYS A 274 17.00 -8.55 -7.12
N PRO A 275 16.22 -9.62 -6.88
CA PRO A 275 14.81 -9.59 -7.18
C PRO A 275 14.08 -8.49 -6.40
N ILE A 276 13.21 -7.75 -7.09
CA ILE A 276 12.26 -6.80 -6.55
C ILE A 276 11.15 -7.56 -5.83
N THR A 277 10.85 -7.13 -4.62
CA THR A 277 9.78 -7.65 -3.76
C THR A 277 8.69 -6.61 -3.56
N VAL A 278 7.53 -7.02 -3.03
CA VAL A 278 6.45 -6.10 -2.59
C VAL A 278 7.00 -5.02 -1.66
N ASN A 279 7.83 -5.41 -0.69
CA ASN A 279 8.46 -4.48 0.26
C ASN A 279 9.40 -3.47 -0.43
N ASP A 280 10.17 -3.90 -1.43
CA ASP A 280 11.02 -2.96 -2.18
C ASP A 280 10.17 -1.93 -2.94
N ILE A 281 8.98 -2.34 -3.43
CA ILE A 281 8.05 -1.41 -4.06
C ILE A 281 7.49 -0.44 -3.01
N ALA A 282 6.83 -0.96 -1.98
CA ALA A 282 6.14 -0.17 -0.95
C ALA A 282 7.07 0.81 -0.19
N PHE A 283 8.33 0.42 0.06
CA PHE A 283 9.23 1.21 0.90
C PHE A 283 10.37 1.92 0.16
N LYS A 284 10.61 1.62 -1.13
CA LYS A 284 11.69 2.29 -1.90
C LYS A 284 11.22 2.90 -3.21
N ILE A 285 10.44 2.19 -4.01
CA ILE A 285 9.99 2.68 -5.32
C ILE A 285 8.79 3.62 -5.17
N GLY A 286 7.71 3.16 -4.53
CA GLY A 286 6.49 3.93 -4.28
C GLY A 286 6.74 5.27 -3.59
N PRO A 287 7.54 5.34 -2.50
CA PRO A 287 7.81 6.60 -1.81
C PRO A 287 8.54 7.65 -2.66
N ARG A 288 9.31 7.20 -3.67
CA ARG A 288 9.96 8.10 -4.63
C ARG A 288 8.97 8.64 -5.64
N ILE A 289 8.18 7.75 -6.25
CA ILE A 289 7.11 8.15 -7.18
C ILE A 289 6.15 9.12 -6.49
N ASN A 290 5.70 8.81 -5.27
CA ASN A 290 4.82 9.69 -4.49
C ASN A 290 5.48 11.02 -4.08
N ALA A 291 6.82 11.13 -4.14
CA ALA A 291 7.49 12.38 -3.82
C ALA A 291 7.23 13.46 -4.88
N SER A 292 6.95 13.09 -6.14
CA SER A 292 6.60 14.06 -7.18
C SER A 292 5.30 14.78 -6.82
N GLY A 293 4.21 14.06 -6.52
CA GLY A 293 2.93 14.66 -6.11
C GLY A 293 2.95 15.32 -4.73
N ARG A 294 3.97 15.06 -3.90
CA ARG A 294 4.15 15.73 -2.59
C ARG A 294 5.03 16.96 -2.65
N MET A 295 6.01 17.04 -3.53
CA MET A 295 6.96 18.16 -3.56
C MET A 295 6.78 19.06 -4.78
N MET A 296 6.21 18.52 -5.86
CA MET A 296 6.04 19.16 -7.16
C MET A 296 4.68 18.74 -7.75
N ASN A 297 4.59 18.63 -9.08
CA ASN A 297 3.42 18.16 -9.80
C ASN A 297 3.52 16.64 -10.09
N GLY A 298 2.43 15.90 -9.89
CA GLY A 298 2.35 14.45 -10.13
C GLY A 298 2.62 14.03 -11.59
N LYS A 299 2.53 14.97 -12.55
CA LYS A 299 2.88 14.77 -13.96
C LYS A 299 4.29 14.19 -14.18
N GLU A 300 5.26 14.53 -13.33
CA GLU A 300 6.63 13.98 -13.45
C GLU A 300 6.66 12.45 -13.24
N ALA A 301 5.77 11.91 -12.41
CA ALA A 301 5.65 10.46 -12.23
C ALA A 301 5.08 9.79 -13.49
N VAL A 302 4.03 10.36 -14.08
CA VAL A 302 3.45 9.86 -15.34
C VAL A 302 4.49 9.93 -16.46
N ASP A 303 5.19 11.05 -16.58
CA ASP A 303 6.22 11.25 -17.58
C ASP A 303 7.38 10.24 -17.44
N LEU A 304 7.75 9.84 -16.21
CA LEU A 304 8.71 8.76 -15.98
C LEU A 304 8.17 7.43 -16.54
N MET A 305 6.94 7.06 -16.19
CA MET A 305 6.33 5.78 -16.62
C MET A 305 6.12 5.68 -18.14
N LEU A 306 5.95 6.83 -18.79
CA LEU A 306 5.79 6.97 -20.24
C LEU A 306 7.13 7.10 -21.00
N ALA A 307 8.27 7.11 -20.31
CA ALA A 307 9.58 7.25 -20.94
C ALA A 307 9.80 6.22 -22.06
N GLY A 308 10.18 6.71 -23.24
CA GLY A 308 10.36 5.89 -24.45
C GLY A 308 11.70 5.17 -24.53
N ASP A 309 12.68 5.59 -23.72
CA ASP A 309 14.03 5.03 -23.70
C ASP A 309 14.70 5.21 -22.32
N MET A 310 15.85 4.56 -22.14
CA MET A 310 16.60 4.60 -20.87
C MET A 310 17.27 5.96 -20.58
N SER A 311 17.51 6.79 -21.58
CA SER A 311 18.07 8.13 -21.36
C SER A 311 17.04 9.02 -20.68
N GLN A 312 15.83 9.08 -21.26
CA GLN A 312 14.69 9.81 -20.69
C GLN A 312 14.31 9.24 -19.31
N ALA A 313 14.28 7.92 -19.18
CA ALA A 313 13.94 7.29 -17.90
C ALA A 313 14.93 7.64 -16.78
N ARG A 314 16.24 7.68 -17.08
CA ARG A 314 17.26 8.05 -16.09
C ARG A 314 17.16 9.51 -15.67
N GLU A 315 16.98 10.41 -16.63
CA GLU A 315 16.80 11.84 -16.35
C GLU A 315 15.62 12.07 -15.41
N LYS A 316 14.45 11.52 -15.76
CA LYS A 316 13.24 11.66 -14.95
C LYS A 316 13.35 10.99 -13.59
N ALA A 317 13.99 9.81 -13.53
CA ALA A 317 14.23 9.13 -12.28
C ALA A 317 15.12 9.95 -11.34
N VAL A 318 16.16 10.64 -11.85
CA VAL A 318 17.04 11.51 -11.05
C VAL A 318 16.24 12.67 -10.44
N ASN A 319 15.36 13.30 -11.21
CA ASN A 319 14.50 14.37 -10.70
C ASN A 319 13.59 13.86 -9.57
N ILE A 320 12.97 12.69 -9.77
CA ILE A 320 12.11 12.05 -8.76
C ILE A 320 12.90 11.68 -7.49
N ASP A 321 14.14 11.21 -7.63
CA ASP A 321 14.99 10.90 -6.47
C ASP A 321 15.32 12.16 -5.67
N LYS A 322 15.65 13.26 -6.35
CA LYS A 322 15.88 14.56 -5.73
C LYS A 322 14.65 15.03 -4.95
N TYR A 323 13.45 14.95 -5.53
CA TYR A 323 12.22 15.30 -4.81
C TYR A 323 12.02 14.43 -3.57
N ASN A 324 12.39 13.16 -3.64
CA ASN A 324 12.33 12.26 -2.50
C ASN A 324 13.39 12.60 -1.42
N GLU A 325 14.59 13.01 -1.80
CA GLU A 325 15.62 13.51 -0.89
C GLU A 325 15.15 14.78 -0.18
N ASP A 326 14.72 15.80 -0.93
CA ASP A 326 14.18 17.05 -0.41
C ASP A 326 13.01 16.78 0.56
N ARG A 327 12.11 15.88 0.17
CA ARG A 327 10.99 15.43 1.01
C ARG A 327 11.46 14.80 2.31
N ARG A 328 12.47 13.91 2.26
CA ARG A 328 12.99 13.19 3.44
C ARG A 328 13.70 14.13 4.40
N GLU A 329 14.45 15.10 3.91
CA GLU A 329 15.08 16.12 4.73
C GLU A 329 14.05 16.98 5.46
N LEU A 330 13.03 17.43 4.74
CA LEU A 330 11.92 18.21 5.30
C LEU A 330 11.12 17.41 6.33
N ASP A 331 10.80 16.16 5.99
CA ASP A 331 10.12 15.20 6.86
C ASP A 331 10.90 14.94 8.16
N LYS A 332 12.22 14.71 8.08
CA LYS A 332 13.07 14.55 9.25
C LYS A 332 13.02 15.80 10.13
N ARG A 333 13.25 16.99 9.56
CA ARG A 333 13.26 18.25 10.30
C ARG A 333 11.93 18.50 11.03
N ILE A 334 10.81 18.39 10.33
CA ILE A 334 9.49 18.62 10.92
C ILE A 334 9.16 17.55 11.98
N THR A 335 9.55 16.29 11.74
CA THR A 335 9.38 15.22 12.74
C THR A 335 10.17 15.52 14.01
N ASP A 336 11.44 15.93 13.88
CA ASP A 336 12.31 16.25 15.01
C ASP A 336 11.74 17.43 15.82
N GLU A 337 11.24 18.47 15.15
CA GLU A 337 10.54 19.60 15.79
C GLU A 337 9.25 19.16 16.52
N ALA A 338 8.44 18.32 15.88
CA ALA A 338 7.20 17.81 16.46
C ALA A 338 7.47 16.91 17.67
N VAL A 339 8.50 16.06 17.58
CA VAL A 339 8.95 15.20 18.67
C VAL A 339 9.48 16.03 19.83
N ASP A 340 10.31 17.04 19.57
CA ASP A 340 10.84 17.95 20.61
C ASP A 340 9.70 18.69 21.32
N PHE A 341 8.69 19.14 20.57
CA PHE A 341 7.51 19.75 21.15
C PHE A 341 6.76 18.80 22.09
N VAL A 342 6.58 17.55 21.68
CA VAL A 342 5.89 16.56 22.52
C VAL A 342 6.75 16.20 23.75
N ASP A 343 8.02 15.85 23.57
CA ASP A 343 8.89 15.38 24.65
C ASP A 343 9.16 16.46 25.71
N ASN A 344 9.20 17.74 25.33
CA ASN A 344 9.56 18.83 26.24
C ASN A 344 8.38 19.71 26.68
N ARG A 345 7.26 19.73 25.96
CA ARG A 345 6.15 20.68 26.20
C ARG A 345 4.79 20.03 26.34
N PHE A 346 4.69 18.72 26.13
CA PHE A 346 3.42 17.99 26.18
C PHE A 346 3.50 16.91 27.25
N ASN A 347 2.62 16.98 28.26
CA ASN A 347 2.57 15.92 29.27
C ASN A 347 1.80 14.72 28.72
N ILE A 348 2.49 13.83 28.00
CA ILE A 348 1.87 12.67 27.34
C ILE A 348 1.12 11.73 28.30
N ALA A 349 1.41 11.80 29.61
CA ALA A 349 0.69 11.04 30.63
C ALA A 349 -0.72 11.60 30.92
N GLU A 350 -0.94 12.89 30.68
CA GLU A 350 -2.21 13.59 30.93
C GLU A 350 -3.10 13.71 29.68
N HIS A 351 -2.53 13.48 28.49
CA HIS A 351 -3.24 13.59 27.22
C HIS A 351 -3.40 12.22 26.52
N LYS A 352 -4.57 12.01 25.92
CA LYS A 352 -4.91 10.79 25.18
C LYS A 352 -4.78 10.93 23.66
N SER A 353 -4.51 12.13 23.19
CA SER A 353 -4.24 12.50 21.79
C SER A 353 -3.07 13.46 21.69
N ILE A 354 -2.54 13.61 20.48
CA ILE A 354 -1.52 14.61 20.14
C ILE A 354 -2.11 15.53 19.06
N VAL A 355 -2.36 16.80 19.37
CA VAL A 355 -2.82 17.80 18.38
C VAL A 355 -1.82 18.94 18.26
N LEU A 356 -0.99 18.88 17.22
CA LEU A 356 0.07 19.86 16.96
C LEU A 356 -0.34 20.84 15.86
N TYR A 357 0.06 22.10 16.01
CA TYR A 357 -0.10 23.12 14.99
C TYR A 357 1.18 23.93 14.87
N ASN A 358 1.66 24.11 13.64
CA ASN A 358 2.73 25.03 13.31
C ASN A 358 2.49 25.58 11.90
N GLU A 359 2.42 26.89 11.77
CA GLU A 359 2.13 27.57 10.51
C GLU A 359 3.20 27.38 9.43
N THR A 360 4.42 27.03 9.82
CA THR A 360 5.58 26.87 8.91
C THR A 360 5.76 25.45 8.40
N TRP A 361 5.00 24.48 8.93
CA TRP A 361 5.11 23.09 8.50
C TRP A 361 4.52 22.87 7.12
N HIS A 362 5.13 21.99 6.34
CA HIS A 362 4.72 21.78 4.96
C HIS A 362 3.51 20.85 4.85
N LYS A 363 2.44 21.27 4.17
CA LYS A 363 1.19 20.50 4.01
C LYS A 363 1.39 19.10 3.43
N GLY A 364 2.36 18.90 2.51
CA GLY A 364 2.66 17.58 1.95
C GLY A 364 3.30 16.58 2.94
N ILE A 365 3.72 17.05 4.12
CA ILE A 365 4.54 16.32 5.10
C ILE A 365 3.78 16.01 6.39
N ILE A 366 2.81 16.85 6.78
CA ILE A 366 2.09 16.72 8.06
C ILE A 366 1.48 15.33 8.29
N GLY A 367 1.03 14.64 7.24
CA GLY A 367 0.50 13.29 7.35
C GLY A 367 1.56 12.23 7.71
N ILE A 368 2.80 12.40 7.23
CA ILE A 368 3.93 11.51 7.58
C ILE A 368 4.32 11.73 9.04
N VAL A 369 4.35 13.00 9.46
CA VAL A 369 4.65 13.38 10.84
C VAL A 369 3.59 12.83 11.79
N ALA A 370 2.30 12.95 11.45
CA ALA A 370 1.21 12.36 12.22
C ALA A 370 1.37 10.84 12.40
N SER A 371 1.76 10.12 11.33
CA SER A 371 2.04 8.69 11.42
C SER A 371 3.18 8.38 12.38
N ARG A 372 4.30 9.11 12.28
CA ARG A 372 5.46 8.91 13.17
C ARG A 372 5.16 9.22 14.64
N LEU A 373 4.38 10.27 14.90
CA LEU A 373 3.93 10.58 16.26
C LEU A 373 3.05 9.46 16.80
N THR A 374 2.13 8.96 15.97
CA THR A 374 1.25 7.83 16.32
C THR A 374 2.05 6.57 16.63
N GLU A 375 3.05 6.23 15.81
CA GLU A 375 3.93 5.07 16.01
C GLU A 375 4.85 5.21 17.23
N LYS A 376 5.41 6.40 17.48
CA LYS A 376 6.32 6.64 18.61
C LYS A 376 5.59 6.63 19.95
N TYR A 377 4.45 7.32 20.02
CA TYR A 377 3.74 7.56 21.28
C TYR A 377 2.52 6.64 21.50
N TYR A 378 2.11 5.87 20.49
CA TYR A 378 0.91 5.02 20.52
C TYR A 378 -0.32 5.83 20.95
N ARG A 379 -0.53 6.99 20.31
CA ARG A 379 -1.66 7.90 20.52
C ARG A 379 -2.18 8.40 19.17
N PRO A 380 -3.49 8.59 18.99
CA PRO A 380 -4.01 9.32 17.84
C PRO A 380 -3.35 10.69 17.72
N ALA A 381 -2.87 11.03 16.53
CA ALA A 381 -2.14 12.27 16.28
C ALA A 381 -2.75 13.06 15.14
N ILE A 382 -2.94 14.37 15.36
CA ILE A 382 -3.33 15.36 14.36
C ILE A 382 -2.21 16.38 14.24
N VAL A 383 -1.74 16.58 13.01
CA VAL A 383 -0.73 17.59 12.68
C VAL A 383 -1.36 18.61 11.74
N LEU A 384 -1.36 19.87 12.16
CA LEU A 384 -2.00 21.00 11.50
C LEU A 384 -0.96 22.02 11.01
N THR A 385 -1.22 22.64 9.87
CA THR A 385 -0.41 23.73 9.32
C THR A 385 -1.27 24.77 8.60
N LYS A 386 -0.71 25.95 8.29
CA LYS A 386 -1.36 27.00 7.51
C LYS A 386 -1.14 26.76 6.01
N SER A 387 -2.21 26.79 5.22
CA SER A 387 -2.16 26.61 3.77
C SER A 387 -3.38 27.26 3.10
N GLY A 388 -3.16 28.05 2.04
CA GLY A 388 -4.24 28.68 1.27
C GLY A 388 -5.16 29.59 2.10
N GLY A 389 -4.61 30.27 3.12
CA GLY A 389 -5.39 31.13 4.03
C GLY A 389 -6.22 30.40 5.08
N MET A 390 -6.16 29.07 5.14
CA MET A 390 -6.84 28.23 6.13
C MET A 390 -5.82 27.38 6.91
N ILE A 391 -6.28 26.70 7.96
CA ILE A 391 -5.53 25.62 8.58
C ILE A 391 -5.92 24.31 7.90
N SER A 392 -4.92 23.55 7.47
CA SER A 392 -5.08 22.21 6.91
C SER A 392 -4.40 21.19 7.82
N GLY A 393 -5.04 20.04 7.99
CA GLY A 393 -4.64 19.01 8.95
C GLY A 393 -4.60 17.63 8.35
N SER A 394 -3.73 16.79 8.92
CA SER A 394 -3.77 15.34 8.71
C SER A 394 -3.76 14.61 10.04
N ALA A 395 -4.64 13.64 10.15
CA ALA A 395 -4.86 12.83 11.33
C ALA A 395 -4.44 11.37 11.06
N ARG A 396 -3.92 10.72 12.10
CA ARG A 396 -3.58 9.30 12.12
C ARG A 396 -4.05 8.69 13.43
N SER A 397 -4.53 7.47 13.34
CA SER A 397 -5.13 6.75 14.45
C SER A 397 -4.29 5.56 14.89
N VAL A 398 -4.56 5.08 16.10
CA VAL A 398 -4.11 3.76 16.58
C VAL A 398 -5.21 2.72 16.32
N ASN A 399 -4.86 1.44 16.45
CA ASN A 399 -5.83 0.35 16.32
C ASN A 399 -7.04 0.56 17.24
N ASN A 400 -8.24 0.30 16.72
CA ASN A 400 -9.52 0.42 17.43
C ASN A 400 -9.89 1.86 17.88
N PHE A 401 -9.34 2.90 17.24
CA PHE A 401 -9.85 4.26 17.39
C PHE A 401 -10.29 4.81 16.02
N ASP A 402 -11.53 5.31 15.94
CA ASP A 402 -12.07 5.92 14.73
C ASP A 402 -11.78 7.43 14.72
N VAL A 403 -10.66 7.81 14.11
CA VAL A 403 -10.26 9.21 14.02
C VAL A 403 -11.18 10.03 13.14
N TYR A 404 -11.84 9.40 12.17
CA TYR A 404 -12.82 10.05 11.30
C TYR A 404 -14.04 10.48 12.11
N LYS A 405 -14.63 9.58 12.91
CA LYS A 405 -15.77 9.93 13.78
C LYS A 405 -15.41 11.02 14.79
N ALA A 406 -14.19 10.99 15.33
CA ALA A 406 -13.72 12.03 16.23
C ALA A 406 -13.62 13.40 15.54
N ILE A 407 -13.19 13.45 14.28
CA ILE A 407 -13.16 14.70 13.50
C ILE A 407 -14.58 15.12 13.08
N GLU A 408 -15.44 14.17 12.71
CA GLU A 408 -16.83 14.41 12.34
C GLU A 408 -17.63 15.05 13.49
N ALA A 409 -17.32 14.70 14.74
CA ALA A 409 -17.92 15.34 15.92
C ALA A 409 -17.62 16.85 16.02
N CYS A 410 -16.63 17.35 15.27
CA CYS A 410 -16.28 18.76 15.16
C CYS A 410 -16.76 19.41 13.85
N LYS A 411 -17.64 18.77 13.05
CA LYS A 411 -18.02 19.22 11.70
C LYS A 411 -18.54 20.66 11.60
N ASP A 412 -19.12 21.20 12.68
CA ASP A 412 -19.65 22.57 12.74
C ASP A 412 -18.56 23.65 12.67
N ILE A 413 -17.32 23.32 13.00
CA ILE A 413 -16.17 24.25 13.00
C ILE A 413 -15.14 23.93 11.90
N LEU A 414 -15.44 22.95 11.04
CA LEU A 414 -14.60 22.53 9.91
C LEU A 414 -15.17 23.08 8.60
N GLU A 415 -14.29 23.48 7.70
CA GLU A 415 -14.66 23.89 6.34
C GLU A 415 -14.81 22.67 5.43
N ASN A 416 -13.92 21.68 5.55
CA ASN A 416 -13.99 20.39 4.87
C ASN A 416 -13.29 19.33 5.74
N PHE A 417 -13.73 18.09 5.65
CA PHE A 417 -13.01 16.94 6.19
C PHE A 417 -13.39 15.68 5.41
N GLY A 418 -12.52 14.68 5.46
CA GLY A 418 -12.72 13.40 4.78
C GLY A 418 -11.67 12.39 5.21
N GLY A 419 -11.96 11.11 5.04
CA GLY A 419 -11.05 10.04 5.44
C GLY A 419 -11.78 8.76 5.81
N HIS A 420 -11.09 7.93 6.58
CA HIS A 420 -11.56 6.65 7.09
C HIS A 420 -11.11 6.48 8.55
N THR A 421 -11.47 5.36 9.17
CA THR A 421 -11.25 5.07 10.60
C THR A 421 -9.81 5.35 11.09
N TYR A 422 -8.80 5.14 10.24
CA TYR A 422 -7.39 5.25 10.62
C TYR A 422 -6.67 6.52 10.16
N ALA A 423 -7.25 7.26 9.23
CA ALA A 423 -6.64 8.47 8.70
C ALA A 423 -7.70 9.44 8.17
N ALA A 424 -7.48 10.73 8.40
CA ALA A 424 -8.37 11.76 7.89
C ALA A 424 -7.61 13.04 7.55
N GLY A 425 -8.16 13.82 6.62
CA GLY A 425 -7.78 15.19 6.32
C GLY A 425 -8.87 16.14 6.80
N LEU A 426 -8.47 17.34 7.23
CA LEU A 426 -9.40 18.39 7.64
C LEU A 426 -8.90 19.78 7.25
N THR A 427 -9.82 20.72 7.11
CA THR A 427 -9.53 22.15 7.02
C THR A 427 -10.44 22.95 7.93
N LEU A 428 -9.90 23.98 8.59
CA LEU A 428 -10.65 24.87 9.47
C LEU A 428 -10.13 26.30 9.38
N LYS A 429 -10.95 27.26 9.81
CA LYS A 429 -10.52 28.65 10.02
C LYS A 429 -9.60 28.76 11.23
N GLU A 430 -8.69 29.73 11.18
CA GLU A 430 -7.67 29.95 12.23
C GLU A 430 -8.32 30.24 13.60
N GLU A 431 -9.45 30.95 13.62
CA GLU A 431 -10.23 31.24 14.82
C GLU A 431 -10.79 29.99 15.52
N ASN A 432 -11.00 28.89 14.79
CA ASN A 432 -11.56 27.65 15.33
C ASN A 432 -10.49 26.69 15.90
N LEU A 433 -9.19 27.01 15.77
CA LEU A 433 -8.10 26.10 16.16
C LEU A 433 -8.14 25.71 17.63
N SER A 434 -8.30 26.69 18.51
CA SER A 434 -8.31 26.47 19.96
C SER A 434 -9.49 25.60 20.38
N GLU A 435 -10.65 25.85 19.80
CA GLU A 435 -11.86 25.07 20.08
C GLU A 435 -11.75 23.65 19.51
N PHE A 436 -11.18 23.47 18.33
CA PHE A 436 -10.92 22.15 17.76
C PHE A 436 -9.99 21.32 18.65
N LYS A 437 -8.87 21.90 19.13
CA LYS A 437 -7.94 21.22 20.05
C LYS A 437 -8.65 20.76 21.33
N ARG A 438 -9.46 21.65 21.92
CA ARG A 438 -10.22 21.36 23.13
C ARG A 438 -11.21 20.22 22.90
N ARG A 439 -12.05 20.31 21.85
CA ARG A 439 -13.04 19.27 21.54
C ARG A 439 -12.39 17.94 21.21
N PHE A 440 -11.31 17.93 20.44
CA PHE A 440 -10.65 16.69 20.06
C PHE A 440 -10.01 15.97 21.25
N ASP A 441 -9.40 16.71 22.18
CA ASP A 441 -8.88 16.13 23.43
C ASP A 441 -10.01 15.69 24.39
N GLU A 442 -11.18 16.34 24.35
CA GLU A 442 -12.36 16.00 25.15
C GLU A 442 -13.18 14.83 24.61
N ILE A 443 -13.08 14.52 23.32
CA ILE A 443 -13.71 13.32 22.73
C ILE A 443 -13.09 12.13 23.44
N SER A 444 -13.81 11.66 24.45
CA SER A 444 -13.35 10.69 25.40
C SER A 444 -12.89 9.45 24.65
N PHE A 445 -11.59 9.19 24.68
CA PHE A 445 -10.99 7.92 24.24
C PHE A 445 -11.35 6.78 25.20
N GLU A 446 -12.61 6.73 25.65
CA GLU A 446 -13.17 5.72 26.56
C GLU A 446 -13.03 4.30 25.98
N GLU A 447 -12.93 4.17 24.66
CA GLU A 447 -12.71 2.91 23.97
C GLU A 447 -11.23 2.46 23.94
N ILE A 448 -10.26 3.36 24.18
CA ILE A 448 -8.82 3.00 24.17
C ILE A 448 -8.44 2.47 25.56
N GLU A 449 -8.60 1.17 25.78
CA GLU A 449 -8.08 0.52 26.99
C GLU A 449 -6.56 0.68 27.09
N SER A 450 -6.03 0.86 28.29
CA SER A 450 -4.57 0.98 28.53
C SER A 450 -3.75 -0.22 28.03
N LYS A 451 -4.37 -1.40 27.87
CA LYS A 451 -3.78 -2.61 27.28
C LYS A 451 -3.58 -2.53 25.76
N MET A 452 -4.22 -1.57 25.09
CA MET A 452 -4.08 -1.33 23.64
C MET A 452 -2.85 -0.48 23.30
N MET A 453 -2.14 0.04 24.31
CA MET A 453 -0.92 0.83 24.17
C MET A 453 0.37 -0.01 24.13
N GLN A 454 0.26 -1.33 23.89
CA GLN A 454 1.41 -2.24 23.83
C GLN A 454 1.55 -2.90 22.44
N PRO A 455 2.78 -3.01 21.91
CA PRO A 455 3.04 -3.71 20.65
C PRO A 455 2.62 -5.18 20.68
N GLN A 456 2.01 -5.67 19.60
CA GLN A 456 1.54 -7.06 19.49
C GLN A 456 2.11 -7.74 18.25
N ILE A 457 2.37 -9.05 18.36
CA ILE A 457 2.75 -9.92 17.24
C ILE A 457 1.77 -11.08 17.18
N THR A 458 1.13 -11.26 16.03
CA THR A 458 0.34 -12.46 15.73
C THR A 458 1.28 -13.56 15.25
N VAL A 459 1.24 -14.71 15.91
CA VAL A 459 2.05 -15.90 15.62
C VAL A 459 1.19 -16.89 14.83
N ASP A 460 1.66 -17.26 13.66
CA ASP A 460 1.00 -18.19 12.75
C ASP A 460 1.21 -19.64 13.16
N ALA A 461 2.42 -20.02 13.58
CA ALA A 461 2.70 -21.38 14.03
C ALA A 461 3.91 -21.46 14.97
N GLU A 462 3.84 -22.42 15.88
CA GLU A 462 5.01 -22.87 16.64
C GLU A 462 5.65 -24.05 15.91
N ILE A 463 6.94 -23.94 15.56
CA ILE A 463 7.69 -24.96 14.84
C ILE A 463 9.05 -25.18 15.50
N SER A 464 9.56 -26.40 15.44
CA SER A 464 10.94 -26.73 15.80
C SER A 464 11.90 -26.40 14.66
N LEU A 465 13.18 -26.21 14.97
CA LEU A 465 14.18 -25.85 13.96
C LEU A 465 14.37 -26.93 12.90
N ASN A 466 14.19 -28.22 13.23
CA ASN A 466 14.25 -29.31 12.26
C ASN A 466 13.12 -29.30 11.22
N ALA A 467 12.01 -28.60 11.48
CA ALA A 467 10.91 -28.46 10.55
C ALA A 467 11.27 -27.51 9.38
N ILE A 468 12.25 -26.63 9.59
CA ILE A 468 12.74 -25.65 8.60
C ILE A 468 13.67 -26.35 7.60
N THR A 469 13.12 -27.28 6.84
CA THR A 469 13.82 -28.02 5.79
C THR A 469 13.87 -27.23 4.48
N PRO A 470 14.76 -27.56 3.54
CA PRO A 470 14.73 -26.96 2.20
C PRO A 470 13.37 -27.11 1.49
N ARG A 471 12.69 -28.25 1.70
CA ARG A 471 11.33 -28.49 1.19
C ARG A 471 10.33 -27.50 1.80
N PHE A 472 10.34 -27.33 3.13
CA PHE A 472 9.47 -26.38 3.82
C PHE A 472 9.65 -24.95 3.28
N VAL A 473 10.90 -24.53 3.07
CA VAL A 473 11.21 -23.19 2.53
C VAL A 473 10.70 -23.03 1.09
N GLN A 474 10.85 -24.06 0.25
CA GLN A 474 10.31 -24.05 -1.12
C GLN A 474 8.78 -24.00 -1.16
N GLU A 475 8.10 -24.75 -0.30
CA GLU A 475 6.64 -24.74 -0.19
C GLU A 475 6.14 -23.40 0.37
N LEU A 476 6.82 -22.84 1.39
CA LEU A 476 6.52 -21.51 1.92
C LEU A 476 6.70 -20.43 0.84
N ALA A 477 7.68 -20.58 -0.06
CA ALA A 477 7.91 -19.63 -1.13
C ALA A 477 6.71 -19.51 -2.09
N LEU A 478 5.86 -20.55 -2.22
CA LEU A 478 4.62 -20.52 -3.02
C LEU A 478 3.58 -19.52 -2.48
N PHE A 479 3.68 -19.11 -1.21
CA PHE A 479 2.77 -18.14 -0.61
C PHE A 479 3.09 -16.69 -1.02
N ASN A 480 4.27 -16.46 -1.62
CA ASN A 480 4.58 -15.17 -2.25
C ASN A 480 3.60 -14.88 -3.40
N PRO A 481 3.33 -13.60 -3.71
CA PRO A 481 3.83 -12.41 -3.01
C PRO A 481 3.15 -12.16 -1.66
N PHE A 482 3.93 -11.79 -0.64
CA PHE A 482 3.41 -11.39 0.68
C PHE A 482 3.06 -9.89 0.73
N GLY A 483 1.99 -9.54 1.42
CA GLY A 483 1.51 -8.16 1.62
C GLY A 483 0.25 -8.12 2.48
N PRO A 484 -0.55 -7.05 2.44
CA PRO A 484 -1.79 -6.94 3.21
C PRO A 484 -2.73 -8.14 2.96
N GLU A 485 -3.31 -8.68 4.04
CA GLU A 485 -4.14 -9.90 4.06
C GLU A 485 -3.44 -11.19 3.58
N ASN A 486 -2.13 -11.12 3.32
CA ASN A 486 -1.29 -12.23 2.94
C ASN A 486 0.11 -12.01 3.53
N GLU A 487 0.20 -11.74 4.84
CA GLU A 487 1.44 -11.29 5.48
C GLU A 487 2.53 -12.38 5.43
N ASN A 488 3.79 -11.98 5.62
CA ASN A 488 4.87 -12.96 5.76
C ASN A 488 4.68 -13.74 7.09
N PRO A 489 4.55 -15.08 7.06
CA PRO A 489 4.21 -15.86 8.25
C PRO A 489 5.23 -15.72 9.37
N VAL A 490 4.71 -15.54 10.57
CA VAL A 490 5.49 -15.42 11.80
C VAL A 490 5.45 -16.74 12.56
N PHE A 491 6.64 -17.28 12.80
CA PHE A 491 6.86 -18.52 13.52
C PHE A 491 7.48 -18.28 14.89
N VAL A 492 7.25 -19.22 15.81
CA VAL A 492 7.93 -19.26 17.11
C VAL A 492 8.64 -20.59 17.28
N THR A 493 9.87 -20.55 17.80
CA THR A 493 10.53 -21.71 18.40
C THR A 493 10.86 -21.41 19.84
N ARG A 494 10.53 -22.34 20.74
CA ARG A 494 10.74 -22.20 22.17
C ARG A 494 12.03 -22.82 22.65
N GLY A 495 12.62 -22.22 23.69
CA GLY A 495 13.77 -22.76 24.41
C GLY A 495 14.99 -23.01 23.52
N VAL A 496 15.22 -22.15 22.53
CA VAL A 496 16.43 -22.19 21.70
C VAL A 496 17.64 -21.71 22.51
N LEU A 497 18.82 -22.17 22.11
CA LEU A 497 20.10 -21.87 22.74
C LEU A 497 21.10 -21.31 21.71
N ASP A 498 22.03 -20.48 22.17
CA ASP A 498 23.18 -20.08 21.37
C ASP A 498 24.11 -21.29 21.15
N ALA A 499 24.35 -21.63 19.89
CA ALA A 499 25.32 -22.64 19.48
C ALA A 499 26.77 -22.21 19.75
N GLY A 500 26.98 -20.92 20.04
CA GLY A 500 28.26 -20.33 20.45
C GLY A 500 28.80 -19.28 19.48
N GLY A 501 28.33 -19.26 18.23
CA GLY A 501 28.79 -18.33 17.20
C GLY A 501 28.02 -17.00 17.12
N SER A 502 27.01 -16.79 17.96
CA SER A 502 26.26 -15.52 17.98
C SER A 502 27.18 -14.31 18.25
N LYS A 503 26.96 -13.17 17.58
CA LYS A 503 27.79 -11.97 17.72
C LYS A 503 27.04 -10.69 17.38
N LEU A 504 27.48 -9.59 17.98
CA LEU A 504 27.02 -8.25 17.59
C LEU A 504 27.61 -7.87 16.22
N VAL A 505 26.79 -7.26 15.37
CA VAL A 505 27.13 -6.86 14.00
C VAL A 505 26.54 -5.49 13.67
N GLY A 506 26.95 -4.94 12.51
CA GLY A 506 26.50 -3.64 12.03
C GLY A 506 27.24 -2.46 12.66
N ARG A 507 26.96 -1.26 12.14
CA ARG A 507 27.54 -0.01 12.66
C ARG A 507 26.94 0.27 14.04
N GLY A 508 27.79 0.44 15.05
CA GLY A 508 27.34 0.68 16.43
C GLY A 508 26.97 -0.59 17.21
N PHE A 509 27.11 -1.80 16.62
CA PHE A 509 26.87 -3.08 17.30
C PHE A 509 25.46 -3.27 17.87
N HIS A 510 24.45 -2.63 17.26
CA HIS A 510 23.04 -2.71 17.69
C HIS A 510 22.29 -3.94 17.16
N HIS A 511 22.92 -4.81 16.36
CA HIS A 511 22.27 -5.97 15.75
C HIS A 511 22.93 -7.26 16.21
N ILE A 512 22.16 -8.34 16.35
CA ILE A 512 22.69 -9.65 16.74
C ILE A 512 22.60 -10.61 15.56
N LYS A 513 23.74 -11.06 15.05
CA LYS A 513 23.81 -12.27 14.23
C LYS A 513 23.78 -13.47 15.18
N LEU A 514 22.82 -14.36 14.99
CA LEU A 514 22.53 -15.48 15.88
C LEU A 514 22.84 -16.82 15.20
N GLU A 515 23.32 -17.77 16.00
CA GLU A 515 23.45 -19.17 15.63
C GLU A 515 22.67 -20.00 16.65
N LEU A 516 21.49 -20.46 16.26
CA LEU A 516 20.50 -21.04 17.17
C LEU A 516 20.40 -22.55 16.99
N VAL A 517 20.28 -23.25 18.11
CA VAL A 517 19.94 -24.68 18.16
C VAL A 517 18.77 -24.90 19.12
N ASP A 518 17.96 -25.92 18.86
CA ASP A 518 16.95 -26.42 19.78
C ASP A 518 17.23 -27.90 20.09
N ARG A 519 16.29 -28.62 20.71
CA ARG A 519 16.47 -30.06 21.01
C ARG A 519 16.42 -30.96 19.78
N THR A 520 16.06 -30.42 18.62
CA THR A 520 15.79 -31.18 17.39
C THR A 520 16.90 -31.10 16.37
N VAL A 521 17.80 -30.12 16.47
CA VAL A 521 18.93 -29.93 15.56
C VAL A 521 20.26 -29.82 16.31
N SER A 522 21.31 -30.41 15.74
CA SER A 522 22.70 -30.21 16.19
C SER A 522 23.44 -29.13 15.41
N GLU A 523 23.06 -28.94 14.14
CA GLU A 523 23.63 -27.90 13.27
C GLU A 523 22.95 -26.55 13.53
N PRO A 524 23.71 -25.45 13.66
CA PRO A 524 23.12 -24.15 13.98
C PRO A 524 22.31 -23.57 12.82
N VAL A 525 21.10 -23.12 13.13
CA VAL A 525 20.28 -22.30 12.21
C VAL A 525 20.69 -20.84 12.35
N GLN A 526 20.96 -20.21 11.21
CA GLN A 526 21.39 -18.80 11.17
C GLN A 526 20.20 -17.87 11.34
N ALA A 527 20.34 -16.84 12.17
CA ALA A 527 19.32 -15.84 12.39
C ALA A 527 19.90 -14.42 12.53
N ILE A 528 19.08 -13.40 12.35
CA ILE A 528 19.45 -11.99 12.51
C ILE A 528 18.36 -11.25 13.29
N ALA A 529 18.75 -10.55 14.35
CA ALA A 529 17.87 -9.69 15.14
C ALA A 529 18.36 -8.24 15.03
N PHE A 530 17.55 -7.37 14.44
CA PHE A 530 17.87 -5.94 14.31
C PHE A 530 17.51 -5.19 15.59
N SER A 531 18.31 -4.17 15.92
CA SER A 531 18.13 -3.29 17.10
C SER A 531 17.77 -4.04 18.40
N SER A 532 18.45 -5.16 18.67
CA SER A 532 18.10 -6.11 19.73
C SER A 532 19.28 -6.42 20.67
N ASP A 533 20.32 -5.57 20.68
CA ASP A 533 21.56 -5.78 21.44
C ASP A 533 21.34 -5.96 22.95
N GLU A 534 20.24 -5.44 23.50
CA GLU A 534 19.84 -5.65 24.90
C GLU A 534 19.68 -7.14 25.29
N HIS A 535 19.35 -8.01 24.33
CA HIS A 535 19.20 -9.45 24.57
C HIS A 535 20.53 -10.22 24.49
N PHE A 536 21.59 -9.62 23.96
CA PHE A 536 22.83 -10.33 23.60
C PHE A 536 23.48 -11.05 24.78
N LYS A 537 23.52 -10.40 25.95
CA LYS A 537 24.12 -10.98 27.16
C LYS A 537 23.39 -12.26 27.59
N LYS A 538 22.05 -12.22 27.65
CA LYS A 538 21.22 -13.37 28.04
C LYS A 538 21.43 -14.56 27.10
N ILE A 539 21.47 -14.28 25.79
CA ILE A 539 21.70 -15.28 24.74
C ILE A 539 23.09 -15.93 24.91
N LYS A 540 24.13 -15.11 25.15
CA LYS A 540 25.50 -15.60 25.33
C LYS A 540 25.72 -16.41 26.59
N GLU A 541 24.95 -16.15 27.64
CA GLU A 541 24.93 -16.94 28.87
C GLU A 541 24.25 -18.31 28.69
N LYS A 542 23.87 -18.69 27.46
CA LYS A 542 23.18 -19.95 27.11
C LYS A 542 21.89 -20.17 27.90
N GLN A 543 21.21 -19.08 28.26
CA GLN A 543 19.86 -19.18 28.79
C GLN A 543 18.92 -19.58 27.64
N PRO A 544 18.02 -20.55 27.84
CA PRO A 544 16.99 -20.86 26.85
C PRO A 544 16.14 -19.60 26.61
N VAL A 545 15.95 -19.27 25.34
CA VAL A 545 15.07 -18.15 24.92
C VAL A 545 14.04 -18.66 23.92
N ASP A 546 12.88 -18.03 23.91
CA ASP A 546 11.89 -18.19 22.85
C ASP A 546 12.15 -17.13 21.79
N VAL A 547 12.13 -17.52 20.52
CA VAL A 547 12.40 -16.62 19.39
C VAL A 547 11.20 -16.60 18.46
N CYS A 548 10.73 -15.39 18.15
CA CYS A 548 9.66 -15.11 17.19
C CYS A 548 10.28 -14.55 15.91
N TYR A 549 10.00 -15.14 14.74
CA TYR A 549 10.74 -14.85 13.51
C TYR A 549 9.92 -15.10 12.23
N THR A 550 10.35 -14.48 11.13
CA THR A 550 9.97 -14.86 9.76
C THR A 550 11.11 -15.64 9.11
N ILE A 551 10.81 -16.50 8.13
CA ILE A 551 11.83 -17.29 7.41
C ILE A 551 12.15 -16.60 6.09
N GLU A 552 13.44 -16.36 5.82
CA GLU A 552 13.90 -15.71 4.59
C GLU A 552 14.97 -16.54 3.87
N GLU A 553 14.96 -16.48 2.54
CA GLU A 553 16.11 -16.92 1.72
C GLU A 553 17.05 -15.74 1.49
N ASN A 554 18.28 -15.86 1.98
CA ASN A 554 19.31 -14.86 1.78
C ASN A 554 20.26 -15.29 0.66
N ARG A 555 20.69 -14.34 -0.18
CA ARG A 555 21.64 -14.56 -1.28
C ARG A 555 22.93 -13.81 -1.02
N HIS A 556 24.03 -14.54 -0.86
CA HIS A 556 25.36 -13.96 -0.71
C HIS A 556 26.38 -14.67 -1.61
N GLY A 557 27.11 -13.92 -2.44
CA GLY A 557 28.19 -14.46 -3.27
C GLY A 557 27.76 -15.58 -4.24
N GLY A 558 26.50 -15.59 -4.69
CA GLY A 558 25.95 -16.63 -5.57
C GLY A 558 25.37 -17.85 -4.84
N SER A 559 25.54 -17.96 -3.52
CA SER A 559 24.91 -19.00 -2.70
C SER A 559 23.61 -18.49 -2.08
N THR A 560 22.60 -19.37 -2.00
CA THR A 560 21.33 -19.11 -1.29
C THR A 560 21.31 -19.94 -0.02
N TYR A 561 20.93 -19.33 1.10
CA TYR A 561 20.80 -20.02 2.39
C TYR A 561 19.59 -19.50 3.16
N THR A 562 19.00 -20.36 3.98
CA THR A 562 17.89 -20.00 4.87
C THR A 562 18.40 -19.22 6.07
N GLN A 563 17.73 -18.12 6.41
CA GLN A 563 18.01 -17.30 7.58
C GLN A 563 16.70 -16.92 8.27
N LEU A 564 16.68 -16.93 9.60
CA LEU A 564 15.54 -16.43 10.38
C LEU A 564 15.70 -14.93 10.63
N LEU A 565 14.69 -14.16 10.25
CA LEU A 565 14.60 -12.74 10.61
C LEU A 565 13.81 -12.62 11.90
N VAL A 566 14.51 -12.36 13.00
CA VAL A 566 13.94 -12.30 14.35
C VAL A 566 13.18 -11.00 14.54
N ARG A 567 11.93 -11.12 15.01
CA ARG A 567 11.02 -10.02 15.35
C ARG A 567 11.00 -9.71 16.84
N ASP A 568 11.12 -10.73 17.68
CA ASP A 568 11.15 -10.57 19.14
C ASP A 568 11.84 -11.77 19.82
N ILE A 569 12.41 -11.54 21.01
CA ILE A 569 13.09 -12.54 21.83
C ILE A 569 12.55 -12.46 23.26
N LYS A 570 12.06 -13.59 23.79
CA LYS A 570 11.61 -13.72 25.19
C LYS A 570 12.49 -14.70 25.94
N GLY A 571 12.72 -14.44 27.22
CA GLY A 571 13.53 -15.28 28.11
C GLY A 571 13.00 -15.28 29.51
#